data_AF-A0A1I4WB89-F1
#
_entry.id   AF-A0A1I4WB89-F1
#
_cell.length_a   1.000
_cell.length_b   1.000
_cell.length_c   1.000
_cell.angle_alpha   90.00
_cell.angle_beta   90.00
_cell.angle_gamma   90.00
#
_symmetry.space_group_name_H-M   'P 1'
#
loop_
_entity.id
_entity.type
_entity.pdbx_description
1 polymer ?
#
loop_
_entity_poly.entity_id
_entity_poly.type
_entity_poly.pdbx_seq_one_letter_code
_entity_poly.pdbx_strand_id
1 'polypeptide(L)'
;MNLRTGLWKTSLLLAASLVLPLQVHARTLHGTVIGISDGDTLTLLSNQRQHKVRLAQIDAPEKDQPYGQRAKRSLSDLAYRREARVEVEAEDKYGRTVGTIWINGRNINEEQLRRGMAWVYTQYAHSPELLTIQQEARQAQRGLWADANPTPPWKWRHTRPSASHSQWGWLSWLKFWKSGHKQSKPAPIREGLSTPQQCGAKQYCKEMTSCEEARFYLEQCGLKQLDGNGDGVPCEALCR
;
A
#
# COMPACT_ATOMS: atom_id res chain seq x y z
N MET A 1 -64.11 15.52 -70.84
CA MET A 1 -63.77 15.91 -69.45
C MET A 1 -62.84 14.85 -68.89
N ASN A 2 -61.52 15.08 -68.92
CA ASN A 2 -60.54 14.16 -68.33
C ASN A 2 -59.62 15.00 -67.43
N LEU A 3 -59.73 14.76 -66.11
CA LEU A 3 -59.03 15.48 -65.06
C LEU A 3 -57.54 15.07 -65.03
N ARG A 4 -56.66 16.06 -65.16
CA ARG A 4 -55.22 15.94 -64.91
C ARG A 4 -54.96 15.94 -63.41
N THR A 5 -54.39 14.88 -62.87
CA THR A 5 -53.91 14.82 -61.48
C THR A 5 -52.53 15.47 -61.38
N GLY A 6 -52.41 16.53 -60.57
CA GLY A 6 -51.15 17.18 -60.24
C GLY A 6 -50.49 16.51 -59.04
N LEU A 7 -49.28 15.98 -59.24
CA LEU A 7 -48.41 15.48 -58.17
C LEU A 7 -47.78 16.66 -57.42
N TRP A 8 -48.12 16.84 -56.15
CA TRP A 8 -47.37 17.69 -55.22
C TRP A 8 -46.13 16.95 -54.72
N LYS A 9 -44.95 17.35 -55.19
CA LYS A 9 -43.66 16.93 -54.62
C LYS A 9 -43.37 17.78 -53.39
N THR A 10 -43.69 17.28 -52.20
CA THR A 10 -43.16 17.84 -50.95
C THR A 10 -41.73 17.34 -50.76
N SER A 11 -40.76 18.20 -51.05
CA SER A 11 -39.35 17.94 -50.76
C SER A 11 -39.11 17.97 -49.24
N LEU A 12 -39.04 16.79 -48.63
CA LEU A 12 -38.53 16.61 -47.27
C LEU A 12 -37.00 16.75 -47.30
N LEU A 13 -36.51 17.93 -46.89
CA LEU A 13 -35.10 18.12 -46.56
C LEU A 13 -34.81 17.36 -45.25
N LEU A 14 -34.33 16.13 -45.39
CA LEU A 14 -33.73 15.36 -44.30
C LEU A 14 -32.42 16.05 -43.87
N ALA A 15 -32.51 16.91 -42.86
CA ALA A 15 -31.33 17.37 -42.13
C ALA A 15 -30.76 16.17 -41.35
N ALA A 16 -29.79 15.48 -41.96
CA ALA A 16 -29.04 14.41 -41.30
C ALA A 16 -28.19 15.04 -40.18
N SER A 17 -28.72 15.02 -38.95
CA SER A 17 -27.99 15.42 -37.75
C SER A 17 -26.85 14.41 -37.52
N LEU A 18 -25.64 14.80 -37.91
CA LEU A 18 -24.44 13.99 -37.81
C LEU A 18 -24.02 13.90 -36.33
N VAL A 19 -24.56 12.93 -35.61
CA VAL A 19 -24.14 12.62 -34.23
C VAL A 19 -22.76 11.98 -34.30
N LEU A 20 -21.70 12.80 -34.16
CA LEU A 20 -20.33 12.31 -34.02
C LEU A 20 -20.19 11.60 -32.66
N PRO A 21 -19.92 10.28 -32.63
CA PRO A 21 -19.70 9.59 -31.37
C PRO A 21 -18.41 10.12 -30.73
N LEU A 22 -18.54 10.69 -29.53
CA LEU A 22 -17.39 11.02 -28.68
C LEU A 22 -16.75 9.72 -28.21
N GLN A 23 -15.70 9.30 -28.92
CA GLN A 23 -14.90 8.14 -28.53
C GLN A 23 -14.04 8.52 -27.32
N VAL A 24 -14.57 8.30 -26.11
CA VAL A 24 -13.80 8.41 -24.86
C VAL A 24 -12.81 7.24 -24.82
N HIS A 25 -11.60 7.47 -25.32
CA HIS A 25 -10.52 6.49 -25.22
C HIS A 25 -9.95 6.56 -23.80
N ALA A 26 -9.94 5.43 -23.09
CA ALA A 26 -9.16 5.30 -21.87
C ALA A 26 -7.69 5.60 -22.19
N ARG A 27 -7.08 6.55 -21.47
CA ARG A 27 -5.70 6.95 -21.70
C ARG A 27 -4.79 5.77 -21.40
N THR A 28 -3.93 5.40 -22.34
CA THR A 28 -2.95 4.32 -22.15
C THR A 28 -1.54 4.87 -22.11
N LEU A 29 -0.69 4.28 -21.26
CA LEU A 29 0.74 4.55 -21.22
C LEU A 29 1.50 3.27 -21.53
N HIS A 30 2.58 3.38 -22.30
CA HIS A 30 3.46 2.27 -22.64
C HIS A 30 4.88 2.61 -22.24
N GLY A 31 5.60 1.67 -21.65
CA GLY A 31 7.01 1.84 -21.37
C GLY A 31 7.60 0.80 -20.44
N THR A 32 8.85 1.02 -20.03
CA THR A 32 9.59 0.09 -19.21
C THR A 32 9.38 0.40 -17.73
N VAL A 33 9.13 -0.62 -16.91
CA VAL A 33 9.13 -0.48 -15.45
C VAL A 33 10.57 -0.37 -14.94
N ILE A 34 10.94 0.79 -14.42
CA ILE A 34 12.31 1.12 -13.98
C ILE A 34 12.48 1.13 -12.46
N GLY A 35 11.40 1.00 -11.69
CA GLY A 35 11.48 1.00 -10.22
C GLY A 35 10.22 0.47 -9.56
N ILE A 36 10.38 -0.09 -8.36
CA ILE A 36 9.29 -0.58 -7.51
C ILE A 36 9.35 0.14 -6.16
N SER A 37 8.29 0.86 -5.83
CA SER A 37 8.21 1.60 -4.56
C SER A 37 7.85 0.65 -3.41
N ASP A 38 6.75 -0.09 -3.57
CA ASP A 38 6.12 -1.00 -2.60
C ASP A 38 5.31 -2.09 -3.34
N GLY A 39 4.34 -2.74 -2.68
CA GLY A 39 3.57 -3.85 -3.24
C GLY A 39 2.46 -3.46 -4.22
N ASP A 40 2.16 -2.18 -4.38
CA ASP A 40 1.12 -1.70 -5.31
C ASP A 40 1.52 -0.41 -6.07
N THR A 41 2.76 0.03 -5.96
CA THR A 41 3.25 1.23 -6.65
C THR A 41 4.58 0.98 -7.36
N LEU A 42 4.62 1.29 -8.67
CA LEU A 42 5.81 1.20 -9.52
C LEU A 42 6.14 2.51 -10.23
N THR A 43 7.31 2.57 -10.87
CA THR A 43 7.74 3.68 -11.71
C THR A 43 7.92 3.21 -13.15
N LEU A 44 7.14 3.78 -14.06
CA LEU A 44 7.16 3.53 -15.49
C LEU A 44 7.94 4.64 -16.21
N LEU A 45 8.89 4.28 -17.06
CA LEU A 45 9.55 5.21 -17.97
C LEU A 45 8.83 5.16 -19.32
N SER A 46 8.13 6.23 -19.68
CA SER A 46 7.41 6.36 -20.95
C SER A 46 7.76 7.70 -21.59
N ASN A 47 8.13 7.70 -22.87
CA ASN A 47 8.49 8.92 -23.61
C ASN A 47 9.52 9.80 -22.84
N GLN A 48 10.57 9.16 -22.30
CA GLN A 48 11.63 9.79 -21.49
C GLN A 48 11.14 10.46 -20.18
N ARG A 49 9.89 10.23 -19.77
CA ARG A 49 9.31 10.74 -18.53
C ARG A 49 9.02 9.61 -17.56
N GLN A 50 9.26 9.86 -16.28
CA GLN A 50 8.93 8.91 -15.22
C GLN A 50 7.51 9.15 -14.72
N HIS A 51 6.71 8.08 -14.65
CA HIS A 51 5.36 8.07 -14.12
C HIS A 51 5.32 7.16 -12.91
N LYS A 52 4.94 7.70 -11.74
CA LYS A 52 4.59 6.84 -10.59
C LYS A 52 3.18 6.30 -10.81
N VAL A 53 3.07 4.98 -10.87
CA VAL A 53 1.82 4.28 -11.15
C VAL A 53 1.43 3.47 -9.91
N ARG A 54 0.26 3.77 -9.35
CA ARG A 54 -0.41 2.96 -8.33
C ARG A 54 -1.35 1.98 -9.03
N LEU A 55 -1.26 0.71 -8.65
CA LEU A 55 -2.16 -0.33 -9.13
C LEU A 55 -3.58 -0.02 -8.67
N ALA A 56 -4.49 0.12 -9.62
CA ALA A 56 -5.90 0.36 -9.37
C ALA A 56 -6.56 -0.80 -8.59
N GLN A 57 -7.58 -0.44 -7.80
CA GLN A 57 -8.51 -1.34 -7.10
C GLN A 57 -7.91 -2.31 -6.07
N ILE A 58 -6.59 -2.24 -5.81
CA ILE A 58 -5.92 -3.04 -4.79
C ILE A 58 -5.16 -2.14 -3.80
N ASP A 59 -4.88 -2.69 -2.63
CA ASP A 59 -4.05 -2.05 -1.59
C ASP A 59 -3.09 -3.10 -1.02
N ALA A 60 -1.79 -2.89 -1.19
CA ALA A 60 -0.77 -3.79 -0.67
C ALA A 60 -0.34 -3.40 0.76
N PRO A 61 0.16 -4.34 1.58
CA PRO A 61 0.72 -4.01 2.88
C PRO A 61 1.79 -2.92 2.79
N GLU A 62 1.77 -1.99 3.74
CA GLU A 62 2.77 -0.92 3.85
C GLU A 62 4.17 -1.51 4.04
N LYS A 63 5.23 -0.76 3.70
CA LYS A 63 6.62 -1.27 3.69
C LYS A 63 7.07 -1.93 5.00
N ASP A 64 6.54 -1.45 6.11
CA ASP A 64 6.84 -1.88 7.48
C ASP A 64 5.66 -2.60 8.16
N GLN A 65 4.62 -2.90 7.40
CA GLN A 65 3.59 -3.85 7.76
C GLN A 65 4.09 -5.27 7.45
N PRO A 66 3.63 -6.30 8.19
CA PRO A 66 3.79 -7.69 7.76
C PRO A 66 3.43 -7.86 6.28
N TYR A 67 4.24 -8.64 5.56
CA TYR A 67 4.18 -8.85 4.11
C TYR A 67 4.53 -7.65 3.21
N GLY A 68 4.79 -6.44 3.73
CA GLY A 68 5.14 -5.27 2.90
C GLY A 68 6.32 -5.51 1.95
N GLN A 69 7.43 -6.03 2.48
CA GLN A 69 8.60 -6.37 1.66
C GLN A 69 8.35 -7.54 0.70
N ARG A 70 7.54 -8.53 1.11
CA ARG A 70 7.18 -9.67 0.25
C ARG A 70 6.29 -9.23 -0.91
N ALA A 71 5.33 -8.34 -0.65
CA ALA A 71 4.45 -7.77 -1.65
C ALA A 71 5.23 -6.93 -2.67
N LYS A 72 6.16 -6.10 -2.19
CA LYS A 72 7.11 -5.37 -3.06
C LYS A 72 7.93 -6.30 -3.93
N ARG A 73 8.49 -7.37 -3.34
CA ARG A 73 9.28 -8.36 -4.09
C ARG A 73 8.44 -9.05 -5.16
N SER A 74 7.22 -9.47 -4.82
CA SER A 74 6.29 -10.06 -5.79
C SER A 74 6.02 -9.13 -6.97
N LEU A 75 5.75 -7.85 -6.72
CA LEU A 75 5.55 -6.87 -7.80
C LEU A 75 6.83 -6.68 -8.63
N SER A 76 8.00 -6.71 -8.00
CA SER A 76 9.29 -6.67 -8.70
C SER A 76 9.48 -7.87 -9.63
N ASP A 77 9.21 -9.09 -9.16
CA ASP A 77 9.36 -10.31 -9.97
C ASP A 77 8.42 -10.29 -11.19
N LEU A 78 7.24 -9.72 -11.00
CA LEU A 78 6.21 -9.56 -12.03
C LEU A 78 6.52 -8.48 -13.06
N ALA A 79 7.10 -7.35 -12.64
CA ALA A 79 7.08 -6.12 -13.43
C ALA A 79 8.45 -5.48 -13.67
N TYR A 80 9.41 -5.61 -12.77
CA TYR A 80 10.67 -4.87 -12.87
C TYR A 80 11.44 -5.20 -14.15
N ARG A 81 11.90 -4.15 -14.86
CA ARG A 81 12.60 -4.22 -16.16
C ARG A 81 11.80 -4.88 -17.29
N ARG A 82 10.47 -4.85 -17.21
CA ARG A 82 9.58 -5.33 -18.28
C ARG A 82 8.86 -4.17 -18.95
N GLU A 83 8.51 -4.37 -20.21
CA GLU A 83 7.58 -3.51 -20.93
C GLU A 83 6.17 -3.71 -20.40
N ALA A 84 5.52 -2.60 -20.05
CA ALA A 84 4.18 -2.58 -19.49
C ALA A 84 3.29 -1.62 -20.25
N ARG A 85 2.01 -2.02 -20.37
CA ARG A 85 0.91 -1.17 -20.81
C ARG A 85 0.05 -0.85 -19.59
N VAL A 86 -0.12 0.42 -19.30
CA VAL A 86 -0.97 0.91 -18.20
C VAL A 86 -2.23 1.49 -18.81
N GLU A 87 -3.38 0.93 -18.44
CA GLU A 87 -4.69 1.52 -18.67
C GLU A 87 -4.98 2.50 -17.53
N VAL A 88 -4.94 3.80 -17.84
CA VAL A 88 -5.09 4.86 -16.83
C VAL A 88 -6.56 5.05 -16.50
N GLU A 89 -6.87 4.96 -15.21
CA GLU A 89 -8.21 5.16 -14.66
C GLU A 89 -8.36 6.56 -14.05
N ALA A 90 -7.33 7.03 -13.34
CA ALA A 90 -7.35 8.34 -12.68
C ALA A 90 -5.94 8.87 -12.39
N GLU A 91 -5.89 10.07 -11.82
CA GLU A 91 -4.73 10.59 -11.11
C GLU A 91 -5.15 10.84 -9.65
N ASP A 92 -4.35 10.38 -8.68
CA ASP A 92 -4.67 10.58 -7.28
C ASP A 92 -4.18 11.96 -6.78
N LYS A 93 -4.62 12.34 -5.57
CA LYS A 93 -4.24 13.62 -4.95
C LYS A 93 -2.74 13.81 -4.71
N TYR A 94 -1.92 12.76 -4.86
CA TYR A 94 -0.48 12.80 -4.71
C TYR A 94 0.23 12.88 -6.07
N GLY A 95 -0.51 13.03 -7.17
CA GLY A 95 0.01 13.09 -8.53
C GLY A 95 0.46 11.73 -9.08
N ARG A 96 0.01 10.62 -8.50
CA ARG A 96 0.27 9.28 -9.06
C ARG A 96 -0.80 8.95 -10.09
N THR A 97 -0.37 8.36 -11.19
CA THR A 97 -1.28 7.69 -12.11
C THR A 97 -1.87 6.46 -11.42
N VAL A 98 -3.19 6.32 -11.42
CA VAL A 98 -3.89 5.11 -10.95
C VAL A 98 -4.35 4.33 -12.17
N GLY A 99 -4.01 3.05 -12.24
CA GLY A 99 -4.39 2.24 -13.40
C GLY A 99 -4.15 0.75 -13.28
N THR A 100 -4.64 0.04 -14.29
CA THR A 100 -4.45 -1.40 -14.45
C THR A 100 -3.23 -1.67 -15.32
N ILE A 101 -2.33 -2.52 -14.82
CA ILE A 101 -1.04 -2.78 -15.46
C ILE A 101 -1.06 -4.13 -16.16
N TRP A 102 -0.70 -4.12 -17.44
CA TRP A 102 -0.63 -5.28 -18.31
C TRP A 102 0.80 -5.54 -18.78
N ILE A 103 1.28 -6.77 -18.58
CA ILE A 103 2.59 -7.23 -19.06
C ILE A 103 2.38 -8.59 -19.73
N ASN A 104 2.77 -8.72 -21.00
CA ASN A 104 2.57 -9.94 -21.81
C ASN A 104 1.13 -10.49 -21.74
N GLY A 105 0.13 -9.60 -21.76
CA GLY A 105 -1.29 -9.96 -21.67
C GLY A 105 -1.78 -10.34 -20.26
N ARG A 106 -0.93 -10.30 -19.22
CA ARG A 106 -1.31 -10.57 -17.84
C ARG A 106 -1.65 -9.29 -17.08
N ASN A 107 -2.79 -9.29 -16.38
CA ASN A 107 -3.15 -8.26 -15.41
C ASN A 107 -2.33 -8.41 -14.12
N ILE A 108 -1.43 -7.46 -13.85
CA ILE A 108 -0.53 -7.50 -12.69
C ILE A 108 -1.26 -7.17 -11.39
N ASN A 109 -2.34 -6.39 -11.44
CA ASN A 109 -3.15 -6.06 -10.26
C ASN A 109 -3.82 -7.32 -9.72
N GLU A 110 -4.48 -8.07 -10.59
CA GLU A 110 -5.07 -9.36 -10.25
C GLU A 110 -4.01 -10.37 -9.80
N GLU A 111 -2.83 -10.38 -10.42
CA GLU A 111 -1.76 -11.31 -10.05
C GLU A 111 -1.24 -11.06 -8.62
N GLN A 112 -1.16 -9.80 -8.18
CA GLN A 112 -0.87 -9.48 -6.77
C GLN A 112 -1.94 -10.05 -5.82
N LEU A 113 -3.21 -10.03 -6.19
CA LEU A 113 -4.28 -10.68 -5.42
C LEU A 113 -4.15 -12.21 -5.44
N ARG A 114 -3.93 -12.82 -6.62
CA ARG A 114 -3.74 -14.28 -6.78
C ARG A 114 -2.60 -14.81 -5.94
N ARG A 115 -1.54 -14.02 -5.75
CA ARG A 115 -0.37 -14.36 -4.91
C ARG A 115 -0.59 -14.07 -3.42
N GLY A 116 -1.71 -13.47 -3.04
CA GLY A 116 -2.00 -13.06 -1.67
C GLY A 116 -1.07 -11.95 -1.19
N MET A 117 -0.71 -11.01 -2.07
CA MET A 117 0.22 -9.90 -1.78
C MET A 117 -0.50 -8.55 -1.65
N ALA A 118 -1.80 -8.50 -1.88
CA ALA A 118 -2.62 -7.31 -1.76
C ALA A 118 -4.04 -7.66 -1.30
N TRP A 119 -4.76 -6.64 -0.87
CA TRP A 119 -6.18 -6.66 -0.58
C TRP A 119 -6.95 -5.98 -1.72
N VAL A 120 -8.17 -6.42 -1.97
CA VAL A 120 -9.12 -5.65 -2.78
C VAL A 120 -9.46 -4.37 -2.02
N TYR A 121 -9.30 -3.22 -2.67
CA TYR A 121 -9.62 -1.94 -2.07
C TYR A 121 -11.09 -1.60 -2.33
N THR A 122 -11.97 -2.11 -1.48
CA THR A 122 -13.44 -2.11 -1.68
C THR A 122 -14.07 -0.73 -1.85
N GLN A 123 -13.41 0.34 -1.40
CA GLN A 123 -13.86 1.71 -1.63
C GLN A 123 -13.82 2.13 -3.10
N TYR A 124 -13.03 1.43 -3.93
CA TYR A 124 -12.82 1.73 -5.35
C TYR A 124 -12.93 0.50 -6.25
N ALA A 125 -13.14 -0.69 -5.69
CA ALA A 125 -13.31 -1.91 -6.48
C ALA A 125 -14.74 -1.96 -7.04
N HIS A 126 -14.85 -2.03 -8.37
CA HIS A 126 -16.13 -2.06 -9.07
C HIS A 126 -16.46 -3.45 -9.65
N SER A 127 -15.51 -4.39 -9.55
CA SER A 127 -15.56 -5.71 -10.18
C SER A 127 -15.72 -6.83 -9.12
N PRO A 128 -16.79 -7.63 -9.17
CA PRO A 128 -16.95 -8.84 -8.35
C PRO A 128 -15.81 -9.86 -8.53
N GLU A 129 -15.19 -9.89 -9.71
CA GLU A 129 -14.12 -10.83 -10.06
C GLU A 129 -12.89 -10.68 -9.14
N LEU A 130 -12.54 -9.45 -8.75
CA LEU A 130 -11.42 -9.21 -7.82
C LEU A 130 -11.67 -9.82 -6.44
N LEU A 131 -12.92 -9.78 -5.96
CA LEU A 131 -13.31 -10.41 -4.69
C LEU A 131 -13.20 -11.92 -4.76
N THR A 132 -13.59 -12.53 -5.88
CA THR A 132 -13.41 -13.96 -6.13
C THR A 132 -11.94 -14.36 -6.09
N ILE A 133 -11.06 -13.63 -6.81
CA ILE A 133 -9.61 -13.89 -6.81
C ILE A 133 -9.03 -13.80 -5.38
N GLN A 134 -9.42 -12.79 -4.63
CA GLN A 134 -8.99 -12.66 -3.23
C GLN A 134 -9.48 -13.82 -2.38
N GLN A 135 -10.73 -14.25 -2.55
CA GLN A 135 -11.31 -15.36 -1.80
C GLN A 135 -10.60 -16.68 -2.11
N GLU A 136 -10.24 -16.92 -3.37
CA GLU A 136 -9.43 -18.08 -3.77
C GLU A 136 -8.03 -18.03 -3.17
N ALA A 137 -7.41 -16.84 -3.09
CA ALA A 137 -6.12 -16.68 -2.43
C ALA A 137 -6.22 -16.94 -0.91
N ARG A 138 -7.32 -16.52 -0.28
CA ARG A 138 -7.64 -16.78 1.13
C ARG A 138 -7.81 -18.26 1.43
N GLN A 139 -8.66 -18.93 0.67
CA GLN A 139 -8.94 -20.37 0.85
C GLN A 139 -7.68 -21.22 0.66
N ALA A 140 -6.81 -20.82 -0.26
CA ALA A 140 -5.53 -21.47 -0.50
C ALA A 140 -4.41 -21.01 0.46
N GLN A 141 -4.70 -20.15 1.44
CA GLN A 141 -3.75 -19.60 2.41
C GLN A 141 -2.49 -19.02 1.75
N ARG A 142 -2.65 -18.38 0.59
CA ARG A 142 -1.53 -17.83 -0.18
C ARG A 142 -1.07 -16.50 0.43
N GLY A 143 0.25 -16.33 0.53
CA GLY A 143 0.82 -15.03 0.91
C GLY A 143 0.35 -14.57 2.28
N LEU A 144 -0.17 -13.35 2.36
CA LEU A 144 -0.65 -12.75 3.61
C LEU A 144 -1.80 -13.55 4.24
N TRP A 145 -2.49 -14.40 3.48
CA TRP A 145 -3.57 -15.25 3.99
C TRP A 145 -3.08 -16.51 4.72
N ALA A 146 -1.78 -16.76 4.76
CA ALA A 146 -1.21 -17.79 5.62
C ALA A 146 -1.26 -17.39 7.11
N ASP A 147 -1.32 -16.09 7.39
CA ASP A 147 -1.52 -15.59 8.75
C ASP A 147 -2.96 -15.83 9.19
N ALA A 148 -3.18 -16.14 10.46
CA ALA A 148 -4.53 -16.36 11.00
C ALA A 148 -5.38 -15.07 11.00
N ASN A 149 -4.75 -13.90 11.21
CA ASN A 149 -5.42 -12.61 11.32
C ASN A 149 -4.63 -11.50 10.60
N PRO A 150 -4.49 -11.55 9.26
CA PRO A 150 -3.77 -10.52 8.53
C PRO A 150 -4.53 -9.19 8.63
N THR A 151 -3.79 -8.12 8.93
CA THR A 151 -4.36 -6.77 9.02
C THR A 151 -4.35 -6.12 7.62
N PRO A 152 -5.45 -5.53 7.15
CA PRO A 152 -5.44 -4.79 5.89
C PRO A 152 -4.73 -3.42 6.01
N PRO A 153 -4.16 -2.88 4.92
CA PRO A 153 -3.31 -1.68 4.99
C PRO A 153 -4.05 -0.44 5.49
N TRP A 154 -5.31 -0.24 5.09
CA TRP A 154 -6.11 0.89 5.60
C TRP A 154 -6.29 0.85 7.12
N LYS A 155 -6.44 -0.34 7.72
CA LYS A 155 -6.50 -0.48 9.19
C LYS A 155 -5.13 -0.20 9.82
N TRP A 156 -4.06 -0.71 9.22
CA TRP A 156 -2.68 -0.48 9.68
C TRP A 156 -2.30 1.00 9.74
N ARG A 157 -2.76 1.81 8.77
CA ARG A 157 -2.55 3.26 8.73
C ARG A 157 -3.17 4.00 9.91
N HIS A 158 -4.31 3.53 10.42
CA HIS A 158 -5.01 4.17 11.55
C HIS A 158 -4.48 3.74 12.92
N THR A 159 -3.79 2.60 13.00
CA THR A 159 -3.21 2.10 14.26
C THR A 159 -1.85 2.73 14.59
N ARG A 160 -1.34 3.59 13.72
CA ARG A 160 -0.11 4.35 13.95
C ARG A 160 -0.48 5.79 14.28
N PRO A 161 0.03 6.35 15.39
CA PRO A 161 -0.01 7.79 15.55
C PRO A 161 0.64 8.37 14.30
N SER A 162 -0.09 9.22 13.57
CA SER A 162 0.56 10.07 12.59
C SER A 162 1.76 10.71 13.28
N ALA A 163 2.92 10.73 12.63
CA ALA A 163 4.04 11.57 13.06
C ALA A 163 3.61 13.04 12.85
N SER A 164 2.64 13.47 13.65
CA SER A 164 1.95 14.74 13.67
C SER A 164 2.14 15.23 15.09
N HIS A 165 3.25 15.96 15.27
CA HIS A 165 3.53 16.83 16.40
C HIS A 165 2.98 16.32 17.75
N SER A 166 3.86 15.65 18.51
CA SER A 166 3.67 15.52 19.95
C SER A 166 3.25 16.89 20.51
N GLN A 167 2.05 16.93 21.10
CA GLN A 167 1.50 18.06 21.85
C GLN A 167 2.32 18.39 23.12
N TRP A 168 3.53 17.84 23.23
CA TRP A 168 4.56 18.08 24.24
C TRP A 168 5.88 18.57 23.61
N GLY A 169 5.81 19.44 22.59
CA GLY A 169 7.00 19.97 21.91
C GLY A 169 7.12 21.49 21.84
N TRP A 170 6.04 22.26 22.04
CA TRP A 170 6.07 23.70 21.75
C TRP A 170 6.38 24.57 22.99
N LEU A 171 5.83 24.23 24.17
CA LEU A 171 6.09 24.97 25.42
C LEU A 171 7.49 24.70 26.01
N SER A 172 8.06 23.51 25.75
CA SER A 172 9.43 23.18 26.17
C SER A 172 10.46 23.93 25.31
N TRP A 173 10.21 24.03 24.00
CA TRP A 173 11.06 24.76 23.06
C TRP A 173 11.06 26.28 23.32
N LEU A 174 9.90 26.87 23.67
CA LEU A 174 9.78 28.28 24.07
C LEU A 174 10.45 28.60 25.42
N LYS A 175 10.49 27.65 26.37
CA LYS A 175 11.27 27.80 27.61
C LYS A 175 12.76 27.64 27.39
N PHE A 176 13.16 26.75 26.49
CA PHE A 176 14.55 26.50 26.14
C PHE A 176 15.19 27.71 25.44
N TRP A 177 14.45 28.41 24.57
CA TRP A 177 14.96 29.58 23.84
C TRP A 177 15.02 30.88 24.68
N LYS A 178 14.25 30.98 25.77
CA LYS A 178 14.33 32.10 26.73
C LYS A 178 15.55 32.05 27.66
N SER A 179 16.30 30.95 27.64
CA SER A 179 17.44 30.72 28.53
C SER A 179 18.73 30.82 27.71
N GLY A 180 19.20 32.05 27.47
CA GLY A 180 20.28 32.36 26.54
C GLY A 180 21.62 31.65 26.84
N HIS A 181 21.82 30.47 26.26
CA HIS A 181 23.09 29.76 26.30
C HIS A 181 23.83 29.89 24.96
N LYS A 182 25.01 30.54 25.02
CA LYS A 182 25.98 30.67 23.94
C LYS A 182 26.43 29.28 23.45
N GLN A 183 26.44 29.10 22.13
CA GLN A 183 26.94 27.90 21.47
C GLN A 183 28.45 27.70 21.74
N SER A 184 28.82 26.52 22.26
CA SER A 184 30.16 25.98 22.13
C SER A 184 30.13 24.79 21.16
N LYS A 185 31.20 24.69 20.34
CA LYS A 185 31.39 23.71 19.25
C LYS A 185 31.14 22.26 19.70
N PRO A 186 30.64 21.36 18.82
CA PRO A 186 30.47 19.97 19.18
C PRO A 186 31.83 19.25 19.30
N ALA A 187 32.01 18.55 20.42
CA ALA A 187 33.10 17.61 20.69
C ALA A 187 32.75 16.20 20.14
N PRO A 188 33.73 15.28 20.00
CA PRO A 188 33.58 14.10 19.16
C PRO A 188 32.69 13.02 19.79
N ILE A 189 32.12 12.21 18.90
CA ILE A 189 31.21 11.10 19.16
C ILE A 189 31.87 10.09 20.10
N ARG A 190 31.18 9.73 21.20
CA ARG A 190 31.45 8.52 21.97
C ARG A 190 30.30 7.53 21.76
N GLU A 191 30.68 6.32 21.38
CA GLU A 191 29.85 5.15 21.16
C GLU A 191 29.01 4.80 22.39
N GLY A 192 27.77 4.37 22.15
CA GLY A 192 26.90 3.86 23.20
C GLY A 192 25.41 4.01 22.87
N LEU A 193 24.96 3.49 21.73
CA LEU A 193 23.52 3.30 21.46
C LEU A 193 23.26 1.81 21.27
N SER A 194 22.66 1.18 22.28
CA SER A 194 22.12 -0.17 22.22
C SER A 194 21.06 -0.25 21.14
N THR A 195 21.27 -1.17 20.21
CA THR A 195 20.41 -1.52 19.07
C THR A 195 18.98 -1.90 19.48
N PRO A 196 17.98 -1.77 18.58
CA PRO A 196 16.65 -2.33 18.78
C PRO A 196 16.77 -3.85 18.97
N GLN A 197 16.51 -4.35 20.17
CA GLN A 197 16.61 -5.77 20.48
C GLN A 197 15.57 -6.54 19.66
N GLN A 198 16.05 -7.29 18.68
CA GLN A 198 15.29 -8.25 17.91
C GLN A 198 14.95 -9.46 18.79
N CYS A 199 13.84 -10.15 18.54
CA CYS A 199 13.53 -11.41 19.23
C CYS A 199 14.67 -12.42 19.03
N GLY A 200 15.43 -12.68 20.09
CA GLY A 200 16.59 -13.57 20.11
C GLY A 200 16.24 -14.99 20.54
N ALA A 201 17.27 -15.80 20.83
CA ALA A 201 17.13 -17.22 21.19
C ALA A 201 16.65 -17.49 22.64
N LYS A 202 16.37 -16.44 23.43
CA LYS A 202 15.97 -16.56 24.83
C LYS A 202 14.52 -17.03 24.92
N GLN A 203 14.27 -18.04 25.75
CA GLN A 203 12.94 -18.67 25.90
C GLN A 203 12.45 -18.72 27.34
N TYR A 204 13.32 -18.50 28.34
CA TYR A 204 12.98 -18.63 29.75
C TYR A 204 13.39 -17.39 30.56
N CYS A 205 12.66 -17.12 31.64
CA CYS A 205 12.88 -15.95 32.51
C CYS A 205 14.31 -15.83 33.06
N LYS A 206 14.99 -16.95 33.31
CA LYS A 206 16.38 -16.98 33.79
C LYS A 206 17.40 -16.36 32.83
N GLU A 207 17.03 -16.20 31.56
CA GLU A 207 17.90 -15.68 30.49
C GLU A 207 17.73 -14.17 30.30
N MET A 208 16.75 -13.57 30.99
CA MET A 208 16.39 -12.17 30.91
C MET A 208 17.04 -11.39 32.05
N THR A 209 17.52 -10.20 31.71
CA THR A 209 18.32 -9.36 32.61
C THR A 209 17.50 -8.20 33.19
N SER A 210 16.31 -7.94 32.65
CA SER A 210 15.41 -6.90 33.14
C SER A 210 13.93 -7.23 32.86
N CYS A 211 13.04 -6.63 33.65
CA CYS A 211 11.60 -6.72 33.43
C CYS A 211 11.18 -6.14 32.07
N GLU A 212 11.82 -5.08 31.60
CA GLU A 212 11.54 -4.47 30.29
C GLU A 212 11.89 -5.41 29.14
N GLU A 213 13.01 -6.13 29.26
CA GLU A 213 13.38 -7.20 28.31
C GLU A 213 12.34 -8.33 28.33
N ALA A 214 11.87 -8.75 29.51
CA ALA A 214 10.87 -9.80 29.62
C ALA A 214 9.51 -9.42 29.00
N ARG A 215 9.06 -8.17 29.23
CA ARG A 215 7.85 -7.62 28.61
C ARG A 215 7.96 -7.57 27.10
N PHE A 216 9.10 -7.13 26.58
CA PHE A 216 9.35 -7.14 25.15
C PHE A 216 9.19 -8.54 24.55
N TYR A 217 9.75 -9.58 25.19
CA TYR A 217 9.63 -10.95 24.66
C TYR A 217 8.21 -11.55 24.83
N LEU A 218 7.47 -11.19 25.87
CA LEU A 218 6.07 -11.61 26.02
C LEU A 218 5.18 -10.98 24.94
N GLU A 219 5.29 -9.67 24.75
CA GLU A 219 4.38 -8.90 23.89
C GLU A 219 4.78 -8.93 22.41
N GLN A 220 6.07 -8.76 22.13
CA GLN A 220 6.59 -8.59 20.77
C GLN A 220 7.08 -9.92 20.18
N CYS A 221 7.56 -10.84 21.03
CA CYS A 221 8.04 -12.15 20.58
C CYS A 221 7.04 -13.29 20.87
N GLY A 222 5.94 -13.01 21.57
CA GLY A 222 4.83 -13.94 21.78
C GLY A 222 5.15 -15.12 22.70
N LEU A 223 6.17 -15.01 23.55
CA LEU A 223 6.57 -16.06 24.49
C LEU A 223 5.63 -16.10 25.70
N LYS A 224 4.42 -16.64 25.50
CA LYS A 224 3.38 -16.75 26.54
C LYS A 224 3.81 -17.52 27.78
N GLN A 225 4.78 -18.43 27.65
CA GLN A 225 5.36 -19.20 28.77
C GLN A 225 6.11 -18.36 29.80
N LEU A 226 6.39 -17.08 29.51
CA LEU A 226 6.99 -16.15 30.47
C LEU A 226 5.98 -15.61 31.47
N ASP A 227 4.68 -15.67 31.16
CA ASP A 227 3.57 -15.24 31.99
C ASP A 227 2.91 -16.48 32.61
N GLY A 228 3.44 -16.92 33.76
CA GLY A 228 3.09 -18.21 34.36
C GLY A 228 1.70 -18.22 34.99
N ASN A 229 1.22 -17.07 35.46
CA ASN A 229 -0.10 -16.91 36.08
C ASN A 229 -1.15 -16.30 35.14
N GLY A 230 -0.76 -15.85 33.94
CA GLY A 230 -1.66 -15.34 32.92
C GLY A 230 -2.17 -13.92 33.19
N ASP A 231 -1.47 -13.14 34.03
CA ASP A 231 -1.87 -11.78 34.40
C ASP A 231 -1.33 -10.69 33.44
N GLY A 232 -0.59 -11.10 32.41
CA GLY A 232 0.05 -10.22 31.45
C GLY A 232 1.41 -9.67 31.89
N VAL A 233 1.91 -10.05 33.06
CA VAL A 233 3.23 -9.66 33.57
C VAL A 233 4.19 -10.85 33.47
N PRO A 234 5.22 -10.80 32.61
CA PRO A 234 6.16 -11.90 32.48
C PRO A 234 7.16 -11.92 33.64
N CYS A 235 7.66 -13.10 33.97
CA CYS A 235 8.78 -13.31 34.89
C CYS A 235 8.59 -12.57 36.22
N GLU A 236 7.70 -13.09 37.07
CA GLU A 236 7.21 -12.47 38.30
C GLU A 236 8.33 -12.09 39.27
N ALA A 237 9.43 -12.86 39.28
CA ALA A 237 10.62 -12.59 40.09
C ALA A 237 11.48 -11.41 39.58
N LEU A 238 11.34 -11.02 38.30
CA LEU A 238 12.04 -9.87 37.70
C LEU A 238 11.16 -8.61 37.66
N CYS A 239 9.83 -8.78 37.62
CA CYS A 239 8.86 -7.72 37.36
C CYS A 239 8.02 -7.27 38.56
N ARG A 240 8.20 -7.88 39.75
CA ARG A 240 7.60 -7.44 41.02
C ARG A 240 8.62 -6.89 42.00
#